data_AF-A0A9D4Q5K4-F1
#
_entry.id   AF-A0A9D4Q5K4-F1
#
_cell.length_a   1.000
_cell.length_b   1.000
_cell.length_c   1.000
_cell.angle_alpha   90.00
_cell.angle_beta   90.00
_cell.angle_gamma   90.00
#
_symmetry.space_group_name_H-M   'P 1'
#
loop_
_entity.id
_entity.type
_entity.pdbx_description
1 polymer ?
#
loop_
_entity_poly.entity_id
_entity_poly.type
_entity_poly.pdbx_seq_one_letter_code
_entity_poly.pdbx_strand_id
1 'polypeptide(L)'
;MEPSEVTSERDPLLPNEPCVASTATPPRSLGKNKSGHILNSDSGNMIFHCYAYWRNREPERSVEDTSKFVADMLGVGERTVFRVREEVKASHFSGGKLTMPSRKRPRNAEKRRHSAKFDSFTLCALRSCVHDFFRRNEIPTVEKITAEFSEHMELPSLRRCTVRRLLAEIGFKHEKRSHNSLLIDWDDITDWRNHYLRDVEHYRAEG
;
A
#
# COMPACT_ATOMS: atom_id res chain seq x y z
N MET A 1 -72.49 47.46 -50.81
CA MET A 1 -71.27 48.19 -50.39
C MET A 1 -70.12 47.26 -50.71
N GLU A 2 -69.38 47.65 -51.74
CA GLU A 2 -68.18 46.99 -52.26
C GLU A 2 -67.06 46.90 -51.20
N PRO A 3 -66.09 46.00 -51.42
CA PRO A 3 -65.09 45.57 -50.45
C PRO A 3 -63.80 46.40 -50.56
N SER A 4 -62.96 46.35 -49.53
CA SER A 4 -61.56 46.76 -49.62
C SER A 4 -60.66 45.59 -49.26
N GLU A 5 -60.17 44.93 -50.31
CA GLU A 5 -58.98 44.09 -50.32
C GLU A 5 -57.75 44.93 -49.93
N VAL A 6 -56.89 44.38 -49.06
CA VAL A 6 -55.43 44.52 -49.23
C VAL A 6 -54.81 43.17 -48.94
N THR A 7 -54.21 42.67 -50.01
CA THR A 7 -53.46 41.43 -50.19
C THR A 7 -52.10 41.45 -49.50
N SER A 8 -51.66 40.24 -49.15
CA SER A 8 -50.29 39.74 -49.35
C SER A 8 -49.13 40.46 -48.67
N GLU A 9 -48.55 39.80 -47.68
CA GLU A 9 -47.15 39.40 -47.84
C GLU A 9 -46.90 38.05 -47.14
N ARG A 10 -46.61 37.05 -47.97
CA ARG A 10 -46.02 35.78 -47.56
C ARG A 10 -44.59 36.09 -47.13
N ASP A 11 -44.31 36.01 -45.84
CA ASP A 11 -42.92 35.89 -45.42
C ASP A 11 -42.42 34.45 -45.61
N PRO A 12 -41.20 34.26 -46.13
CA PRO A 12 -40.78 33.00 -46.71
C PRO A 12 -40.29 32.03 -45.65
N LEU A 13 -40.56 30.76 -45.92
CA LEU A 13 -39.83 29.58 -45.47
C LEU A 13 -38.46 29.92 -44.87
N LEU A 14 -38.36 29.92 -43.52
CA LEU A 14 -37.08 29.66 -42.90
C LEU A 14 -36.65 28.26 -43.38
N PRO A 15 -35.51 28.12 -44.08
CA PRO A 15 -35.01 26.82 -44.43
C PRO A 15 -34.81 26.05 -43.12
N ASN A 16 -35.32 24.82 -43.09
CA ASN A 16 -34.97 23.86 -42.07
C ASN A 16 -33.44 23.82 -41.98
N GLU A 17 -32.89 24.46 -40.95
CA GLU A 17 -31.52 24.27 -40.53
C GLU A 17 -31.36 22.74 -40.39
N PRO A 18 -30.52 22.07 -41.22
CA PRO A 18 -30.27 20.67 -40.99
C PRO A 18 -29.73 20.59 -39.57
N CYS A 19 -30.38 19.79 -38.72
CA CYS A 19 -29.85 19.38 -37.42
C CYS A 19 -28.39 19.00 -37.64
N VAL A 20 -27.48 19.93 -37.35
CA VAL A 20 -26.06 19.63 -37.26
C VAL A 20 -26.02 18.69 -36.08
N ALA A 21 -25.92 17.40 -36.38
CA ALA A 21 -25.65 16.38 -35.39
C ALA A 21 -24.37 16.85 -34.70
N SER A 22 -24.55 17.51 -33.56
CA SER A 22 -23.48 17.84 -32.65
C SER A 22 -22.70 16.54 -32.51
N THR A 23 -21.44 16.55 -32.93
CA THR A 23 -20.49 15.49 -32.70
C THR A 23 -20.33 15.40 -31.18
N ALA A 24 -21.32 14.80 -30.53
CA ALA A 24 -21.46 14.75 -29.11
C ALA A 24 -20.31 13.88 -28.64
N THR A 25 -19.30 14.53 -28.05
CA THR A 25 -18.28 13.83 -27.27
C THR A 25 -19.03 12.84 -26.39
N PRO A 26 -18.72 11.53 -26.47
CA PRO A 26 -19.45 10.53 -25.72
C PRO A 26 -19.48 10.96 -24.25
N PRO A 27 -20.63 10.82 -23.56
CA PRO A 27 -20.73 11.22 -22.16
C PRO A 27 -19.60 10.51 -21.42
N ARG A 28 -18.77 11.27 -20.68
CA ARG A 28 -17.71 10.69 -19.85
C ARG A 28 -18.37 9.68 -18.93
N SER A 29 -18.16 8.39 -19.19
CA SER A 29 -18.75 7.34 -18.37
C SER A 29 -18.20 7.51 -16.95
N LEU A 30 -19.05 7.87 -16.00
CA LEU A 30 -18.71 7.83 -14.58
C LEU A 30 -18.58 6.36 -14.21
N GLY A 31 -17.35 5.84 -14.33
CA GLY A 31 -17.04 4.48 -13.91
C GLY A 31 -17.24 4.36 -12.41
N LYS A 32 -17.94 3.31 -11.97
CA LYS A 32 -18.09 3.02 -10.54
C LYS A 32 -16.73 2.69 -9.94
N ASN A 33 -16.54 3.05 -8.67
CA ASN A 33 -15.32 2.69 -7.93
C ASN A 33 -15.06 1.18 -8.00
N LYS A 34 -13.80 0.80 -8.23
CA LYS A 34 -13.37 -0.60 -8.26
C LYS A 34 -13.71 -1.29 -6.92
N SER A 35 -14.08 -2.57 -6.98
CA SER A 35 -14.29 -3.37 -5.77
C SER A 35 -13.04 -3.36 -4.88
N GLY A 36 -13.24 -3.22 -3.57
CA GLY A 36 -12.14 -3.12 -2.61
C GLY A 36 -11.46 -1.75 -2.53
N HIS A 37 -11.89 -0.75 -3.32
CA HIS A 37 -11.41 0.62 -3.17
C HIS A 37 -11.86 1.19 -1.82
N ILE A 38 -10.89 1.63 -1.02
CA ILE A 38 -11.11 2.19 0.31
C ILE A 38 -11.55 3.66 0.16
N LEU A 39 -12.63 4.04 0.84
CA LEU A 39 -13.12 5.42 0.85
C LEU A 39 -12.55 6.19 2.05
N ASN A 40 -12.25 7.47 1.83
CA ASN A 40 -11.85 8.38 2.90
C ASN A 40 -13.08 8.83 3.72
N SER A 41 -12.84 9.34 4.93
CA SER A 41 -13.89 9.87 5.81
C SER A 41 -14.72 10.97 5.13
N ASP A 42 -14.07 11.89 4.40
CA ASP A 42 -14.74 13.00 3.72
C ASP A 42 -15.64 12.53 2.58
N SER A 43 -15.19 11.53 1.81
CA SER A 43 -16.02 10.90 0.78
C SER A 43 -17.23 10.19 1.39
N GLY A 44 -17.07 9.57 2.57
CA GLY A 44 -18.17 9.00 3.34
C GLY A 44 -19.18 10.05 3.80
N ASN A 45 -18.70 11.18 4.32
CA ASN A 45 -19.56 12.30 4.73
C ASN A 45 -20.33 12.88 3.54
N MET A 46 -19.68 13.04 2.39
CA MET A 46 -20.32 13.53 1.16
C MET A 46 -21.47 12.60 0.72
N ILE A 47 -21.24 11.28 0.72
CA ILE A 47 -22.28 10.29 0.42
C ILE A 47 -23.46 10.44 1.38
N PHE A 48 -23.19 10.59 2.68
CA PHE A 48 -24.23 10.77 3.69
C PHE A 48 -25.00 12.08 3.51
N HIS A 49 -24.32 13.20 3.27
CA HIS A 49 -24.97 14.49 3.06
C HIS A 49 -25.87 14.48 1.81
N CYS A 50 -25.41 13.89 0.71
CA CYS A 50 -26.23 13.71 -0.49
C CYS A 50 -27.47 12.85 -0.18
N TYR A 51 -27.30 11.72 0.52
CA TYR A 51 -28.41 10.87 0.93
C TYR A 51 -29.41 11.62 1.83
N ALA A 52 -28.93 12.35 2.83
CA ALA A 52 -29.78 13.12 3.75
C ALA A 52 -30.54 14.25 3.03
N TYR A 53 -29.88 14.95 2.10
CA TYR A 53 -30.50 15.98 1.28
C TYR A 53 -31.68 15.42 0.46
N TRP A 54 -31.46 14.31 -0.24
CA TRP A 54 -32.51 13.69 -1.05
C TRP A 54 -33.62 13.08 -0.21
N ARG A 55 -33.28 12.52 0.96
CA ARG A 55 -34.28 11.99 1.88
C ARG A 55 -35.19 13.08 2.45
N ASN A 56 -34.67 14.27 2.67
CA ASN A 56 -35.45 15.42 3.15
C ASN A 56 -36.32 16.03 2.04
N ARG A 57 -35.86 15.98 0.79
CA ARG A 57 -36.59 16.55 -0.36
C ARG A 57 -37.74 15.65 -0.83
N GLU A 58 -37.56 14.33 -0.78
CA GLU A 58 -38.53 13.35 -1.25
C GLU A 58 -38.74 12.24 -0.20
N PRO A 59 -39.53 12.52 0.86
CA PRO A 59 -39.74 11.57 1.96
C PRO A 59 -40.53 10.32 1.54
N GLU A 60 -41.38 10.44 0.51
CA GLU A 60 -42.24 9.37 -0.02
C GLU A 60 -41.47 8.28 -0.78
N ARG A 61 -40.27 8.58 -1.30
CA ARG A 61 -39.48 7.58 -2.03
C ARG A 61 -39.00 6.45 -1.11
N SER A 62 -38.81 5.26 -1.67
CA SER A 62 -38.17 4.17 -0.94
C SER A 62 -36.72 4.50 -0.58
N VAL A 63 -36.25 3.93 0.53
CA VAL A 63 -34.84 4.03 0.97
C VAL A 63 -33.90 3.39 -0.06
N GLU A 64 -34.34 2.30 -0.68
CA GLU A 64 -33.58 1.59 -1.72
C GLU A 64 -33.43 2.46 -2.96
N ASP A 65 -34.51 3.07 -3.43
CA ASP A 65 -34.50 3.92 -4.62
C ASP A 65 -33.68 5.19 -4.41
N THR A 66 -33.75 5.78 -3.22
CA THR A 66 -32.90 6.91 -2.83
C THR A 66 -31.42 6.51 -2.84
N SER A 67 -31.10 5.30 -2.35
CA SER A 67 -29.73 4.79 -2.30
C SER A 67 -29.18 4.48 -3.69
N LYS A 68 -30.00 3.91 -4.58
CA LYS A 68 -29.66 3.69 -5.99
C LYS A 68 -29.41 5.02 -6.71
N PHE A 69 -30.29 6.00 -6.52
CA PHE A 69 -30.13 7.33 -7.10
C PHE A 69 -28.83 8.02 -6.66
N VAL A 70 -28.53 8.00 -5.36
CA VAL A 70 -27.28 8.56 -4.82
C VAL A 70 -26.06 7.79 -5.33
N ALA A 71 -26.17 6.46 -5.47
CA ALA A 71 -25.12 5.61 -5.99
C ALA A 71 -24.76 5.95 -7.44
N ASP A 72 -25.77 6.16 -8.29
CA ASP A 72 -25.57 6.54 -9.69
C ASP A 72 -25.12 7.99 -9.83
N MET A 73 -25.61 8.90 -9.00
CA MET A 73 -25.17 10.31 -8.95
C MET A 73 -23.67 10.44 -8.59
N LEU A 74 -23.22 9.69 -7.58
CA LEU A 74 -21.85 9.80 -7.05
C LEU A 74 -20.87 8.76 -7.66
N GLY A 75 -21.35 7.85 -8.51
CA GLY A 75 -20.53 6.77 -9.07
C GLY A 75 -20.03 5.77 -8.01
N VAL A 76 -20.81 5.52 -6.96
CA VAL A 76 -20.47 4.59 -5.87
C VAL A 76 -21.35 3.34 -5.94
N GLY A 77 -20.93 2.26 -5.27
CA GLY A 77 -21.78 1.07 -5.15
C GLY A 77 -22.91 1.30 -4.16
N GLU A 78 -24.12 0.83 -4.47
CA GLU A 78 -25.30 0.90 -3.58
C GLU A 78 -25.00 0.35 -2.17
N ARG A 79 -24.30 -0.79 -2.09
CA ARG A 79 -23.86 -1.41 -0.84
C ARG A 79 -22.96 -0.50 0.01
N THR A 80 -22.25 0.42 -0.62
CA THR A 80 -21.40 1.40 0.08
C THR A 80 -22.24 2.50 0.72
N VAL A 81 -23.32 2.95 0.06
CA VAL A 81 -24.28 3.91 0.63
C VAL A 81 -24.97 3.31 1.85
N PHE A 82 -25.41 2.05 1.76
CA PHE A 82 -25.97 1.32 2.90
C PHE A 82 -24.99 1.19 4.07
N ARG A 83 -23.75 0.80 3.79
CA ARG A 83 -22.69 0.73 4.82
C ARG A 83 -22.48 2.07 5.51
N VAL A 84 -22.34 3.16 4.75
CA VAL A 84 -22.17 4.51 5.29
C VAL A 84 -23.36 4.89 6.19
N ARG A 85 -24.59 4.61 5.75
CA ARG A 85 -25.80 4.87 6.55
C ARG A 85 -25.79 4.09 7.88
N GLU A 86 -25.40 2.82 7.86
CA GLU A 86 -25.30 1.99 9.06
C GLU A 86 -24.20 2.50 10.00
N GLU A 87 -23.03 2.85 9.46
CA GLU A 87 -21.92 3.42 10.23
C GLU A 87 -22.31 4.75 10.88
N VAL A 88 -23.04 5.63 10.17
CA VAL A 88 -23.53 6.91 10.72
C VAL A 88 -24.59 6.67 11.81
N LYS A 89 -25.51 5.72 11.62
CA LYS A 89 -26.48 5.37 12.68
C LYS A 89 -25.78 4.85 13.94
N ALA A 90 -24.80 3.97 13.76
CA ALA A 90 -23.98 3.47 14.87
C ALA A 90 -23.20 4.61 15.55
N SER A 91 -22.67 5.55 14.77
CA SER A 91 -21.88 6.67 15.31
C SER A 91 -22.72 7.71 16.04
N HIS A 92 -23.96 7.99 15.60
CA HIS A 92 -24.90 8.86 16.32
C HIS A 92 -25.26 8.32 17.71
N PHE A 93 -25.41 7.00 17.85
CA PHE A 93 -25.63 6.35 19.15
C PHE A 93 -24.43 6.47 20.09
N SER A 94 -23.21 6.51 19.54
CA SER A 94 -21.96 6.62 20.29
C SER A 94 -21.36 8.04 20.32
N GLY A 95 -22.10 9.06 19.87
CA GLY A 95 -21.64 10.46 19.85
C GLY A 95 -20.45 10.76 18.92
N GLY A 96 -20.17 9.89 17.95
CA GLY A 96 -18.90 9.84 17.23
C GLY A 96 -18.95 10.21 15.73
N LYS A 97 -17.76 10.52 15.19
CA LYS A 97 -17.45 10.78 13.77
C LYS A 97 -17.56 9.51 12.93
N LEU A 98 -17.96 9.65 11.66
CA LEU A 98 -17.99 8.55 10.68
C LEU A 98 -16.61 7.88 10.54
N THR A 99 -16.54 6.61 10.92
CA THR A 99 -15.31 5.80 10.89
C THR A 99 -15.30 4.91 9.66
N MET A 100 -14.74 5.41 8.56
CA MET A 100 -14.53 4.62 7.35
C MET A 100 -13.30 3.70 7.52
N PRO A 101 -13.26 2.52 6.86
CA PRO A 101 -12.04 1.72 6.81
C PRO A 101 -10.89 2.57 6.28
N SER A 102 -9.81 2.67 7.05
CA SER A 102 -8.67 3.51 6.68
C SER A 102 -7.58 2.69 5.99
N ARG A 103 -6.80 3.34 5.13
CA ARG A 103 -5.64 2.71 4.49
C ARG A 103 -4.66 2.29 5.59
N LYS A 104 -4.33 0.99 5.62
CA LYS A 104 -3.29 0.48 6.52
C LYS A 104 -2.01 1.26 6.25
N ARG A 105 -1.39 1.81 7.31
CA ARG A 105 -0.14 2.55 7.18
C ARG A 105 0.88 1.68 6.43
N PRO A 106 1.60 2.23 5.43
CA PRO A 106 2.65 1.49 4.78
C PRO A 106 3.64 1.04 5.86
N ARG A 107 3.98 -0.25 5.84
CA ARG A 107 4.83 -0.82 6.87
C ARG A 107 6.22 -0.22 6.71
N ASN A 108 6.63 0.64 7.64
CA ASN A 108 7.90 1.37 7.56
C ASN A 108 9.06 0.36 7.44
N ALA A 109 9.76 0.40 6.31
CA ALA A 109 10.84 -0.53 5.98
C ALA A 109 12.05 -0.32 6.89
N GLU A 110 12.33 0.91 7.29
CA GLU A 110 13.45 1.25 8.17
C GLU A 110 13.24 0.68 9.57
N LYS A 111 12.02 0.85 10.12
CA LYS A 111 11.65 0.29 11.43
C LYS A 111 11.59 -1.25 11.47
N ARG A 112 11.68 -1.92 10.31
CA ARG A 112 11.77 -3.39 10.22
C ARG A 112 13.20 -3.90 10.29
N ARG A 113 14.19 -3.06 9.96
CA ARG A 113 15.59 -3.46 10.05
C ARG A 113 15.90 -3.71 11.52
N HIS A 114 16.27 -4.93 11.83
CA HIS A 114 16.69 -5.30 13.18
C HIS A 114 17.98 -4.56 13.57
N SER A 115 18.78 -4.11 12.61
CA SER A 115 19.92 -3.20 12.82
C SER A 115 19.53 -1.88 13.50
N ALA A 116 18.29 -1.41 13.34
CA ALA A 116 17.81 -0.22 14.05
C ALA A 116 17.37 -0.52 15.49
N LYS A 117 17.21 -1.79 15.85
CA LYS A 117 16.76 -2.25 17.17
C LYS A 117 17.92 -2.80 18.03
N PHE A 118 18.92 -3.40 17.41
CA PHE A 118 20.07 -3.99 18.08
C PHE A 118 21.30 -3.10 17.92
N ASP A 119 22.07 -2.96 19.00
CA ASP A 119 23.27 -2.16 18.98
C ASP A 119 24.34 -2.77 18.05
N SER A 120 25.16 -1.89 17.48
CA SER A 120 26.33 -2.21 16.68
C SER A 120 27.26 -3.22 17.37
N PHE A 121 27.41 -3.15 18.69
CA PHE A 121 28.18 -4.10 19.49
C PHE A 121 27.63 -5.53 19.38
N THR A 122 26.30 -5.69 19.49
CA THR A 122 25.63 -6.99 19.36
C THR A 122 25.83 -7.56 17.96
N LEU A 123 25.75 -6.73 16.92
CA LEU A 123 25.99 -7.14 15.53
C LEU A 123 27.44 -7.57 15.31
N CYS A 124 28.40 -6.84 15.89
CA CYS A 124 29.82 -7.17 15.83
C CYS A 124 30.12 -8.51 16.51
N ALA A 125 29.59 -8.71 17.71
CA ALA A 125 29.73 -9.97 18.43
C ALA A 125 29.18 -11.16 17.64
N LEU A 126 28.00 -11.00 17.03
CA LEU A 126 27.40 -12.07 16.22
C LEU A 126 28.26 -12.41 15.00
N ARG A 127 28.84 -11.39 14.34
CA ARG A 127 29.80 -11.58 13.24
C ARG A 127 31.05 -12.31 13.73
N SER A 128 31.60 -11.92 14.87
CA SER A 128 32.78 -12.58 15.45
C SER A 128 32.54 -14.06 15.73
N CYS A 129 31.40 -14.41 16.35
CA CYS A 129 31.02 -15.81 16.58
C CYS A 129 30.99 -16.62 15.27
N VAL A 130 30.42 -16.06 14.20
CA VAL A 130 30.40 -16.74 12.89
C VAL A 130 31.84 -16.96 12.36
N HIS A 131 32.71 -15.96 12.45
CA HIS A 131 34.10 -16.12 12.05
C HIS A 131 34.87 -17.10 12.94
N ASP A 132 34.50 -17.28 14.20
CA ASP A 132 35.08 -18.31 15.06
C ASP A 132 34.77 -19.72 14.57
N PHE A 133 33.56 -19.97 14.06
CA PHE A 133 33.24 -21.25 13.42
C PHE A 133 34.08 -21.49 12.17
N PHE A 134 34.24 -20.46 11.34
CA PHE A 134 35.11 -20.56 10.16
C PHE A 134 36.57 -20.82 10.52
N ARG A 135 37.10 -20.18 11.58
CA ARG A 135 38.46 -20.44 12.10
C ARG A 135 38.63 -21.87 12.61
N ARG A 136 37.58 -22.44 13.19
CA ARG A 136 37.54 -23.83 13.67
C ARG A 136 37.25 -24.86 12.55
N ASN A 137 37.08 -24.42 11.30
CA ASN A 137 36.64 -25.24 10.17
C ASN A 137 35.32 -26.00 10.43
N GLU A 138 34.46 -25.45 11.29
CA GLU A 138 33.13 -25.98 11.55
C GLU A 138 32.07 -25.27 10.71
N ILE A 139 31.00 -25.99 10.34
CA ILE A 139 29.88 -25.41 9.58
C ILE A 139 29.05 -24.51 10.52
N PRO A 140 29.01 -23.17 10.29
CA PRO A 140 28.17 -22.26 11.07
C PRO A 140 26.70 -22.47 10.72
N THR A 141 25.94 -23.08 11.63
CA THR A 141 24.49 -23.14 11.55
C THR A 141 23.86 -22.13 12.51
N VAL A 142 22.67 -21.62 12.19
CA VAL A 142 21.97 -20.64 13.03
C VAL A 142 21.76 -21.17 14.45
N GLU A 143 21.55 -22.46 14.62
CA GLU A 143 21.35 -23.09 15.93
C GLU A 143 22.63 -23.09 16.76
N LYS A 144 23.76 -23.52 16.17
CA LYS A 144 25.07 -23.48 16.83
C LYS A 144 25.46 -22.06 17.22
N ILE A 145 25.28 -21.10 16.31
CA ILE A 145 25.56 -19.68 16.56
C ILE A 145 24.70 -19.17 17.72
N THR A 146 23.42 -19.52 17.75
CA THR A 146 22.52 -19.07 18.83
C THR A 146 22.94 -19.64 20.18
N ALA A 147 23.37 -20.91 20.22
CA ALA A 147 23.86 -21.56 21.44
C ALA A 147 25.16 -20.92 21.94
N GLU A 148 26.19 -20.83 21.09
CA GLU A 148 27.47 -20.21 21.46
C GLU A 148 27.31 -18.74 21.86
N PHE A 149 26.45 -17.99 21.16
CA PHE A 149 26.17 -16.60 21.49
C PHE A 149 25.52 -16.45 22.87
N SER A 150 24.69 -17.42 23.29
CA SER A 150 24.08 -17.42 24.63
C SER A 150 25.04 -17.85 25.74
N GLU A 151 26.07 -18.63 25.41
CA GLU A 151 27.05 -19.14 26.38
C GLU A 151 28.20 -18.15 26.62
N HIS A 152 28.70 -17.50 25.56
CA HIS A 152 29.92 -16.68 25.63
C HIS A 152 29.68 -15.20 25.95
N MET A 153 28.45 -14.69 25.78
CA MET A 153 28.17 -13.27 25.91
C MET A 153 27.27 -13.04 27.13
N GLU A 154 27.59 -12.05 27.96
CA GLU A 154 26.68 -11.47 28.98
C GLU A 154 25.49 -10.71 28.35
N LEU A 155 25.09 -11.09 27.14
CA LEU A 155 24.02 -10.48 26.37
C LEU A 155 22.73 -11.31 26.52
N PRO A 156 21.56 -10.67 26.38
CA PRO A 156 20.29 -11.39 26.43
C PRO A 156 20.22 -12.43 25.31
N SER A 157 19.85 -13.66 25.67
CA SER A 157 19.66 -14.75 24.71
C SER A 157 18.71 -14.32 23.58
N LEU A 158 19.21 -14.38 22.35
CA LEU A 158 18.47 -14.02 21.16
C LEU A 158 17.70 -15.23 20.63
N ARG A 159 16.46 -15.03 20.20
CA ARG A 159 15.70 -16.09 19.51
C ARG A 159 16.36 -16.42 18.18
N ARG A 160 16.37 -17.71 17.82
CA ARG A 160 16.87 -18.23 16.52
C ARG A 160 16.40 -17.43 15.30
N CYS A 161 15.11 -17.07 15.26
CA CYS A 161 14.53 -16.31 14.15
C CYS A 161 15.08 -14.87 14.06
N THR A 162 15.45 -14.28 15.19
CA THR A 162 16.10 -12.97 15.28
C THR A 162 17.54 -13.06 14.80
N VAL A 163 18.31 -14.03 15.29
CA VAL A 163 19.70 -14.27 14.87
C VAL A 163 19.78 -14.45 13.36
N ARG A 164 18.91 -15.29 12.77
CA ARG A 164 18.84 -15.48 11.31
C ARG A 164 18.61 -14.18 10.54
N ARG A 165 17.76 -13.28 11.03
CA ARG A 165 17.48 -11.99 10.38
C ARG A 165 18.66 -11.04 10.53
N LEU A 166 19.27 -10.99 11.72
CA LEU A 166 20.46 -10.19 11.99
C LEU A 166 21.61 -10.59 11.08
N LEU A 167 21.88 -11.89 10.94
CA LEU A 167 22.89 -12.41 10.02
C LEU A 167 22.62 -11.96 8.58
N ALA A 168 21.38 -12.02 8.12
CA ALA A 168 21.00 -11.55 6.78
C ALA A 168 21.22 -10.04 6.60
N GLU A 169 21.00 -9.23 7.64
CA GLU A 169 21.25 -7.78 7.61
C GLU A 169 22.73 -7.43 7.69
N ILE A 170 23.52 -8.24 8.39
CA ILE A 170 24.99 -8.11 8.50
C ILE A 170 25.69 -8.43 7.16
N GLY A 171 25.03 -9.17 6.27
CA GLY A 171 25.58 -9.60 4.98
C GLY A 171 25.94 -11.08 4.92
N PHE A 172 25.35 -11.93 5.78
CA PHE A 172 25.49 -13.37 5.66
C PHE A 172 24.29 -13.98 4.93
N LYS A 173 24.55 -14.86 3.96
CA LYS A 173 23.53 -15.59 3.20
C LYS A 173 23.45 -17.03 3.67
N HIS A 174 22.22 -17.53 3.80
CA HIS A 174 21.99 -18.91 4.19
C HIS A 174 21.76 -19.77 2.94
N GLU A 175 22.73 -20.63 2.63
CA GLU A 175 22.65 -21.56 1.51
C GLU A 175 22.26 -22.97 2.00
N LYS A 176 21.44 -23.66 1.22
CA LYS A 176 21.09 -25.06 1.50
C LYS A 176 22.09 -25.96 0.78
N ARG A 177 22.86 -26.77 1.50
CA ARG A 177 23.65 -27.88 0.97
C ARG A 177 22.94 -29.20 1.30
N SER A 178 22.17 -29.75 0.37
CA SER A 178 21.42 -31.01 0.57
C SER A 178 20.72 -31.09 1.96
N HIS A 179 21.28 -31.85 2.90
CA HIS A 179 20.77 -32.05 4.27
C HIS A 179 21.27 -31.01 5.30
N ASN A 180 22.31 -30.24 5.00
CA ASN A 180 22.91 -29.26 5.91
C ASN A 180 22.85 -27.85 5.32
N SER A 181 22.34 -26.88 6.06
CA SER A 181 22.41 -25.49 5.65
C SER A 181 23.68 -24.81 6.14
N LEU A 182 24.39 -24.14 5.24
CA LEU A 182 25.63 -23.41 5.51
C LEU A 182 25.34 -21.90 5.48
N LEU A 183 25.91 -21.18 6.42
CA LEU A 183 25.98 -19.73 6.35
C LEU A 183 27.25 -19.35 5.57
N ILE A 184 27.12 -18.57 4.50
CA ILE A 184 28.23 -18.06 3.69
C ILE A 184 28.22 -16.53 3.79
N ASP A 185 29.39 -15.93 3.84
CA ASP A 185 29.56 -14.48 3.65
C ASP A 185 29.04 -14.04 2.28
N TRP A 186 28.84 -12.74 2.07
CA TRP A 186 28.66 -12.23 0.71
C TRP A 186 29.96 -12.44 -0.10
N ASP A 187 29.82 -12.99 -1.30
CA ASP A 187 30.94 -13.20 -2.23
C ASP A 187 31.71 -11.89 -2.45
N ASP A 188 31.00 -10.76 -2.60
CA ASP A 188 31.59 -9.42 -2.74
C ASP A 188 32.53 -9.02 -1.58
N ILE A 189 32.18 -9.34 -0.34
CA ILE A 189 33.02 -9.02 0.85
C ILE A 189 34.28 -9.88 0.84
N THR A 190 34.13 -11.15 0.46
CA THR A 190 35.25 -12.07 0.33
C THR A 190 36.19 -11.64 -0.80
N ASP A 191 35.64 -11.24 -1.94
CA ASP A 191 36.39 -10.75 -3.09
C ASP A 191 37.12 -9.44 -2.78
N TRP A 192 36.48 -8.49 -2.09
CA TRP A 192 37.13 -7.27 -1.61
C TRP A 192 38.29 -7.57 -0.66
N ARG A 193 38.11 -8.51 0.27
CA ARG A 193 39.19 -8.93 1.17
C ARG A 193 40.34 -9.56 0.40
N ASN A 194 40.05 -10.43 -0.55
CA ASN A 194 41.07 -11.07 -1.38
C ASN A 194 41.83 -10.05 -2.24
N HIS A 195 41.12 -9.09 -2.82
CA HIS A 195 41.72 -7.98 -3.55
C HIS A 195 42.64 -7.15 -2.65
N TYR A 196 42.16 -6.74 -1.47
CA TYR A 196 42.95 -6.01 -0.51
C TYR A 196 44.21 -6.76 -0.07
N LEU A 197 44.11 -8.08 0.20
CA LEU A 197 45.27 -8.88 0.57
C LEU A 197 46.30 -8.98 -0.56
N ARG A 198 45.84 -9.11 -1.82
CA ARG A 198 46.71 -9.08 -3.01
C ARG A 198 47.38 -7.72 -3.16
N ASP A 199 46.67 -6.63 -2.94
CA ASP A 199 47.23 -5.28 -2.98
C ASP A 199 48.30 -5.11 -1.90
N VAL A 200 48.05 -5.56 -0.66
CA VAL A 200 49.03 -5.52 0.43
C VAL A 200 50.28 -6.34 0.10
N GLU A 201 50.12 -7.52 -0.49
CA GLU A 201 51.24 -8.35 -0.94
C GLU A 201 52.05 -7.67 -2.05
N HIS A 202 51.35 -7.06 -3.02
CA HIS A 202 51.96 -6.30 -4.10
C HIS A 202 52.79 -5.12 -3.57
N TYR A 203 52.22 -4.29 -2.70
CA TYR A 203 52.93 -3.15 -2.10
C TYR A 203 54.13 -3.58 -1.24
N ARG A 204 54.06 -4.74 -0.58
CA ARG A 204 55.20 -5.31 0.17
C ARG A 204 56.32 -5.84 -0.72
N ALA A 205 56.02 -6.20 -1.97
CA ALA A 205 57.02 -6.65 -2.94
C ALA A 205 57.69 -5.47 -3.67
N GLU A 206 56.99 -4.34 -3.80
CA GLU A 206 57.47 -3.13 -4.46
C GLU A 206 58.28 -2.18 -3.54
N GLY A 207 58.24 -2.36 -2.21
CA GLY A 207 58.94 -1.53 -1.22
C GLY A 207 59.15 -2.22 0.13
#